data_AF-A0A382ASA2-F1
#
_entry.id   AF-A0A382ASA2-F1
#
_cell.length_a   1.000
_cell.length_b   1.000
_cell.length_c   1.000
_cell.angle_alpha   90.00
_cell.angle_beta   90.00
_cell.angle_gamma   90.00
#
_symmetry.space_group_name_H-M   'P 1'
#
loop_
_entity.id
_entity.type
_entity.pdbx_description
1 polymer ?
#
loop_
_entity_poly.entity_id
_entity_poly.type
_entity_poly.pdbx_seq_one_letter_code
_entity_poly.pdbx_strand_id
1 'polypeptide(L)' 'MAQVALNWCTFRTNVIVILKSNRVARTEENCTASGWHLSQAEVRTMDEVFA' A
#
# COMPACT_ATOMS: atom_id res chain seq x y z
N MET A 1 -1.44 -2.44 8.98
CA MET A 1 -0.07 -2.28 8.41
C MET A 1 0.03 -2.73 6.96
N ALA A 2 -0.62 -3.84 6.56
CA ALA A 2 -0.63 -4.27 5.16
C ALA A 2 -1.09 -3.14 4.23
N GLN A 3 -2.23 -2.51 4.51
CA GLN A 3 -2.76 -1.41 3.69
C GLN A 3 -1.78 -0.24 3.48
N VAL A 4 -1.03 0.15 4.51
CA VAL A 4 -0.06 1.25 4.42
C VAL A 4 1.06 0.90 3.46
N ALA A 5 1.62 -0.31 3.59
CA ALA A 5 2.66 -0.81 2.69
C ALA A 5 2.15 -0.92 1.24
N LEU A 6 0.91 -1.33 1.06
CA LEU A 6 0.29 -1.43 -0.27
C LEU A 6 0.11 -0.07 -0.91
N ASN A 7 -0.42 0.89 -0.14
CA ASN A 7 -0.61 2.26 -0.60
C ASN A 7 0.71 2.89 -1.04
N TRP A 8 1.77 2.72 -0.23
CA TRP A 8 3.11 3.18 -0.55
C TRP A 8 3.69 2.53 -1.81
N CYS A 9 3.52 1.21 -1.99
CA CYS A 9 3.94 0.53 -3.22
C CYS A 9 3.18 1.05 -4.45
N THR A 10 1.86 1.27 -4.35
CA THR A 10 1.03 1.76 -5.46
C THR A 10 1.17 3.25 -5.73
N PHE A 11 1.80 4.02 -4.83
CA PHE A 11 2.10 5.43 -5.05
C PHE A 11 3.09 5.64 -6.22
N ARG A 12 3.90 4.63 -6.54
CA ARG A 12 4.91 4.67 -7.61
C ARG A 12 4.25 4.54 -8.97
N THR A 13 4.66 5.39 -9.91
CA THR A 13 4.21 5.31 -11.31
C THR A 13 4.58 3.96 -11.92
N ASN A 14 3.65 3.35 -12.67
CA ASN A 14 3.82 2.07 -13.36
C ASN A 14 4.05 0.86 -12.44
N VAL A 15 3.59 0.89 -11.19
CA VAL A 15 3.64 -0.25 -10.27
C VAL A 15 2.25 -0.86 -10.08
N ILE A 16 2.15 -2.18 -10.22
CA ILE A 16 0.95 -2.96 -9.88
C ILE A 16 1.35 -3.94 -8.77
N VAL A 17 0.64 -3.88 -7.65
CA VAL A 17 0.90 -4.77 -6.51
C VAL A 17 0.06 -6.05 -6.62
N ILE A 18 0.72 -7.21 -6.59
CA ILE A 18 0.06 -8.53 -6.61
C ILE A 18 0.06 -9.10 -5.19
N LEU A 19 -1.13 -9.27 -4.62
CA LEU A 19 -1.31 -9.69 -3.24
C LEU A 19 -1.77 -11.13 -3.12
N LYS A 20 -1.20 -11.83 -2.14
CA LYS A 20 -1.65 -13.17 -1.75
C LYS A 20 -2.31 -13.15 -0.39
N SER A 21 -3.56 -13.60 -0.34
CA SER A 21 -4.30 -13.90 0.89
C SER A 21 -5.08 -15.19 0.71
N ASN A 22 -5.24 -15.97 1.78
CA ASN A 22 -6.13 -17.14 1.82
C ASN A 22 -7.37 -16.89 2.69
N ARG A 23 -7.62 -15.63 3.07
CA ARG A 23 -8.77 -15.21 3.88
C ARG A 23 -9.47 -14.07 3.17
N VAL A 24 -10.78 -14.24 2.94
CA VAL A 24 -11.62 -13.23 2.28
C VAL A 24 -11.54 -11.88 3.00
N ALA A 25 -11.70 -11.87 4.33
CA ALA A 25 -11.63 -10.65 5.13
C ALA A 25 -10.30 -9.86 4.93
N ARG A 26 -9.16 -10.56 4.77
CA ARG A 26 -7.87 -9.91 4.48
C ARG A 26 -7.78 -9.41 3.05
N THR A 27 -8.41 -10.10 2.10
CA THR A 27 -8.51 -9.62 0.72
C THR A 27 -9.32 -8.33 0.67
N GLU A 28 -10.46 -8.29 1.36
CA GLU A 28 -11.30 -7.10 1.47
C GLU A 28 -10.54 -5.94 2.12
N GLU A 29 -9.89 -6.19 3.27
CA GLU A 29 -9.02 -5.20 3.94
C GLU A 29 -7.91 -4.69 3.00
N ASN A 30 -7.24 -5.58 2.27
CA ASN A 30 -6.19 -5.17 1.34
C ASN A 30 -6.72 -4.30 0.20
N CYS A 31 -7.91 -4.61 -0.34
CA CYS A 31 -8.52 -3.83 -1.41
C CYS A 31 -8.84 -2.39 -0.99
N THR A 32 -9.19 -2.16 0.28
CA THR A 32 -9.45 -0.80 0.76
C THR A 32 -8.18 0.06 0.85
N ALA A 33 -6.99 -0.52 0.72
CA ALA A 33 -5.74 0.23 0.61
C ALA A 33 -5.71 1.17 -0.61
N SER A 34 -6.40 0.80 -1.69
CA SER A 34 -6.50 1.62 -2.91
C SER A 34 -7.52 2.76 -2.79
N GLY A 35 -8.33 2.79 -1.71
CA GLY A 35 -9.38 3.79 -1.52
C GLY A 35 -8.91 5.13 -0.95
N TRP A 36 -7.63 5.23 -0.59
CA TRP A 36 -7.02 6.43 -0.01
C TRP A 36 -5.59 6.57 -0.54
N HIS A 37 -4.90 7.66 -0.19
CA HIS A 37 -3.50 7.86 -0.54
C HIS A 37 -2.73 8.41 0.65
N LEU A 38 -1.50 7.94 0.83
CA LEU A 38 -0.54 8.60 1.70
C LEU A 38 -0.25 10.00 1.20
N SER A 39 -0.07 10.94 2.12
CA SER A 39 0.44 12.27 1.80
C SER A 39 1.88 12.20 1.30
N GLN A 40 2.32 13.21 0.56
CA GLN A 40 3.73 13.27 0.13
C GLN A 40 4.72 13.23 1.31
N ALA A 41 4.37 13.80 2.45
CA ALA A 41 5.21 13.77 3.63
C ALA A 41 5.36 12.33 4.16
N GLU A 42 4.26 11.59 4.24
CA GLU A 42 4.28 10.18 4.69
C GLU A 42 5.03 9.28 3.71
N VAL A 43 4.86 9.49 2.40
CA VAL A 43 5.63 8.75 1.38
C VAL A 43 7.13 9.02 1.53
N ARG A 44 7.53 10.27 1.71
CA ARG A 44 8.95 10.63 1.94
C ARG A 44 9.51 9.96 3.18
N THR A 45 8.78 9.98 4.29
CA THR A 45 9.18 9.28 5.51
C THR A 45 9.35 7.78 5.26
N MET A 46 8.46 7.14 4.50
CA MET A 46 8.58 5.73 4.16
C MET A 46 9.78 5.45 3.25
N ASP A 47 10.04 6.31 2.27
CA ASP A 47 11.22 6.20 1.40
C ASP A 47 12.52 6.37 2.21
N GLU A 48 12.58 7.30 3.17
CA GLU A 48 13.76 7.48 4.02
C GLU A 48 14.08 6.27 4.91
N VAL A 49 13.06 5.53 5.34
CA VAL A 49 13.22 4.39 6.25
C VAL A 49 13.46 3.07 5.51
N PHE A 50 12.93 2.93 4.28
CA PHE A 50 12.85 1.63 3.60
C PHE A 50 13.37 1.59 2.15
N ALA A 51 13.80 2.71 1.54
CA ALA A 51 14.40 2.74 0.20
C ALA A 51 15.94 2.70 0.26
#